data_AF-A0A7X7BXB4-F1
#
_entry.id   AF-A0A7X7BXB4-F1
#
_cell.length_a   1.000
_cell.length_b   1.000
_cell.length_c   1.000
_cell.angle_alpha   90.00
_cell.angle_beta   90.00
_cell.angle_gamma   90.00
#
_symmetry.space_group_name_H-M   'P 1'
#
loop_
_entity.id
_entity.type
_entity.pdbx_description
1 polymer ?
#
loop_
_entity_poly.entity_id
_entity_poly.type
_entity_poly.pdbx_seq_one_letter_code
_entity_poly.pdbx_strand_id
1 'polypeptide(L)'
;MAKNVIESAIRNVANNKLAGKYNLAQYKEGGSRFEEKKKAMLHKQICEEIVAFADNHKDIPFYFILSVGVSKGAYKMSEFEKGYKRFNAEEVEMVAKMGRAYYDYNEQYKNKMSDVAIRLIMRYYERVSHDYDKFILDLNHSKVLGKNLGSRGMKYEDLCKNLNIPVKEEKNELVNVAA
;
A
#
# COMPACT_ATOMS: atom_id res chain seq x y z
N MET A 1 12.87 20.79 -1.65
CA MET A 1 11.94 19.72 -1.25
C MET A 1 12.59 18.95 -0.11
N ALA A 2 11.97 18.92 1.07
CA ALA A 2 12.46 18.06 2.15
C ALA A 2 12.43 16.61 1.65
N LYS A 3 13.58 15.93 1.62
CA LYS A 3 13.65 14.51 1.27
C LYS A 3 12.70 13.76 2.20
N ASN A 4 11.81 12.95 1.62
CA ASN A 4 10.93 12.11 2.42
C ASN A 4 11.82 11.17 3.26
N VAL A 5 11.72 11.29 4.58
CA VAL A 5 12.61 10.61 5.53
C VAL A 5 12.50 9.09 5.36
N ILE A 6 11.28 8.58 5.11
CA ILE A 6 11.07 7.14 4.92
C ILE A 6 11.68 6.63 3.61
N GLU A 7 11.49 7.37 2.51
CA GLU A 7 12.09 7.01 1.22
C GLU A 7 13.61 6.99 1.31
N SER A 8 14.19 7.98 2.02
CA SER A 8 15.64 8.05 2.23
C SER A 8 16.14 6.86 3.06
N ALA A 9 15.40 6.44 4.09
CA ALA A 9 15.74 5.28 4.90
C ALA A 9 15.69 3.96 4.09
N ILE A 10 14.64 3.78 3.28
CA ILE A 10 14.47 2.61 2.42
C ILE A 10 15.57 2.53 1.36
N ARG A 11 15.85 3.65 0.67
CA ARG A 11 16.95 3.71 -0.31
C ARG A 11 18.31 3.44 0.34
N ASN A 12 18.52 3.90 1.57
CA ASN A 12 19.75 3.61 2.33
C ASN A 12 19.90 2.10 2.59
N VAL A 13 18.86 1.45 3.12
CA VAL A 13 18.87 -0.01 3.36
C VAL A 13 19.03 -0.80 2.06
N ALA A 14 18.37 -0.40 0.98
CA ALA A 14 18.47 -1.03 -0.33
C ALA A 14 19.90 -0.96 -0.91
N ASN A 15 20.57 0.19 -0.79
CA ASN A 15 21.87 0.40 -1.41
C ASN A 15 23.07 -0.09 -0.57
N ASN A 16 22.91 -0.18 0.76
CA ASN A 16 24.01 -0.53 1.64
C ASN A 16 24.04 -2.01 2.01
N LYS A 17 25.25 -2.52 2.28
CA LYS A 17 25.43 -3.86 2.86
C LYS A 17 24.77 -3.90 4.25
N LEU A 18 24.28 -5.07 4.64
CA LEU A 18 23.80 -5.29 6.01
C LEU A 18 24.89 -4.96 7.02
N ALA A 19 24.48 -4.37 8.14
CA ALA A 19 25.39 -4.00 9.21
C ALA A 19 26.24 -5.19 9.64
N GLY A 20 27.55 -4.96 9.86
CA GLY A 20 28.52 -6.02 10.17
C GLY A 20 28.14 -6.90 11.38
N LYS A 21 27.32 -6.39 12.30
CA LYS A 21 26.76 -7.15 13.42
C LYS A 21 26.00 -8.42 12.98
N TYR A 22 25.41 -8.44 11.78
CA TYR A 22 24.71 -9.60 11.20
C TYR A 22 25.64 -10.59 10.47
N ASN A 23 26.93 -10.25 10.33
CA ASN A 23 27.95 -11.09 9.66
C ASN A 23 28.81 -11.87 10.65
N LEU A 24 28.51 -11.79 11.96
CA LEU A 24 29.29 -12.47 13.00
C LEU A 24 28.98 -13.98 13.01
N ALA A 25 30.01 -14.81 13.27
CA ALA A 25 29.94 -16.27 13.27
C ALA A 25 28.91 -16.87 14.26
N GLN A 26 28.43 -16.08 15.22
CA GLN A 26 27.38 -16.42 16.18
C GLN A 26 25.95 -16.43 15.58
N TYR A 27 25.78 -15.90 14.36
CA TYR A 27 24.51 -15.91 13.61
C TYR A 27 24.44 -17.09 12.62
N LYS A 28 25.05 -18.23 12.96
CA LYS A 28 24.94 -19.49 12.20
C LYS A 28 23.55 -20.13 12.42
N GLU A 29 23.15 -20.97 11.48
CA GLU A 29 21.87 -21.69 11.49
C GLU A 29 21.65 -22.43 12.82
N GLY A 30 20.47 -22.25 13.44
CA GLY A 30 20.11 -22.83 14.74
C GLY A 30 20.35 -21.93 15.97
N GLY A 31 21.03 -20.78 15.84
CA GLY A 31 21.20 -19.82 16.95
C GLY A 31 20.02 -18.84 17.10
N SER A 32 19.72 -18.38 18.32
CA SER A 32 18.64 -17.39 18.60
C SER A 32 18.74 -16.11 17.76
N ARG A 33 19.98 -15.73 17.44
CA ARG A 33 20.34 -14.56 16.66
C ARG A 33 20.17 -14.76 15.14
N PHE A 34 20.18 -16.00 14.65
CA PHE A 34 20.00 -16.33 13.22
C PHE A 34 18.69 -15.78 12.64
N GLU A 35 17.61 -15.83 13.41
CA GLU A 35 16.30 -15.31 12.99
C GLU A 35 16.30 -13.78 12.85
N GLU A 36 17.08 -13.06 13.64
CA GLU A 36 17.26 -11.60 13.47
C GLU A 36 17.96 -11.29 12.14
N LYS A 37 18.98 -12.09 11.78
CA LYS A 37 19.68 -11.96 10.50
C LYS A 37 18.74 -12.23 9.33
N LYS A 38 17.93 -13.29 9.38
CA LYS A 38 16.93 -13.59 8.34
C LYS A 38 15.94 -12.43 8.16
N LYS A 39 15.41 -11.88 9.25
CA LYS A 39 14.49 -10.73 9.21
C LYS A 39 15.15 -9.50 8.59
N ALA A 40 16.41 -9.21 8.94
CA ALA A 40 17.16 -8.10 8.36
C ALA A 40 17.44 -8.30 6.85
N MET A 41 17.77 -9.52 6.43
CA MET A 41 17.94 -9.88 5.02
C MET A 41 16.64 -9.72 4.23
N LEU A 42 15.53 -10.24 4.75
CA LEU A 42 14.21 -10.08 4.14
C LEU A 42 13.82 -8.60 4.02
N HIS A 43 13.96 -7.84 5.11
CA HIS A 43 13.64 -6.42 5.08
C HIS A 43 14.47 -5.66 4.03
N LYS A 44 15.77 -5.97 3.92
CA LYS A 44 16.63 -5.41 2.88
C LYS A 44 16.16 -5.77 1.47
N GLN A 45 15.87 -7.04 1.22
CA GLN A 45 15.34 -7.50 -0.07
C GLN A 45 14.06 -6.74 -0.44
N ILE A 46 13.12 -6.62 0.50
CA ILE A 46 11.89 -5.86 0.27
C ILE A 46 12.18 -4.37 -0.03
N CYS A 47 13.16 -3.75 0.63
CA CYS A 47 13.57 -2.38 0.31
C CYS A 47 14.15 -2.27 -1.11
N GLU A 48 14.92 -3.25 -1.56
CA GLU A 48 15.46 -3.31 -2.93
C GLU A 48 14.35 -3.43 -3.96
N GLU A 49 13.36 -4.31 -3.72
CA GLU A 49 12.18 -4.48 -4.58
C GLU A 49 11.36 -3.18 -4.69
N ILE A 50 11.12 -2.50 -3.56
CA ILE A 50 10.41 -1.21 -3.53
C ILE A 50 11.16 -0.13 -4.32
N VAL A 51 12.49 -0.05 -4.16
CA VAL A 51 13.32 0.93 -4.88
C VAL A 51 13.33 0.66 -6.38
N ALA A 52 13.54 -0.60 -6.78
CA ALA A 52 13.50 -1.00 -8.19
C ALA A 52 12.13 -0.68 -8.82
N PHE A 53 11.04 -0.96 -8.10
CA PHE A 53 9.70 -0.62 -8.54
C PHE A 53 9.51 0.89 -8.71
N ALA A 54 9.89 1.68 -7.69
CA ALA A 54 9.74 3.13 -7.71
C ALA A 54 10.56 3.81 -8.82
N ASP A 55 11.76 3.28 -9.10
CA ASP A 55 12.64 3.83 -10.14
C ASP A 55 12.12 3.52 -11.55
N ASN A 56 11.40 2.40 -11.73
CA ASN A 56 10.69 2.03 -12.95
C ASN A 56 9.33 2.75 -13.12
N HIS A 57 8.71 3.19 -12.02
CA HIS A 57 7.38 3.83 -12.00
C HIS A 57 7.41 5.22 -11.38
N LYS A 58 8.12 6.15 -12.04
CA LYS A 58 8.36 7.53 -11.52
C LYS A 58 7.09 8.37 -11.36
N ASP A 59 5.99 7.96 -12.00
CA ASP A 59 4.68 8.59 -11.92
C ASP A 59 3.88 8.17 -10.67
N ILE A 60 4.26 7.06 -10.02
CA ILE A 60 3.61 6.57 -8.80
C ILE A 60 4.34 7.13 -7.57
N PRO A 61 3.67 7.93 -6.71
CA PRO A 61 4.31 8.48 -5.53
C PRO A 61 4.80 7.41 -4.55
N PHE A 62 5.97 7.63 -3.94
CA PHE A 62 6.57 6.65 -3.01
C PHE A 62 5.66 6.25 -1.84
N TYR A 63 4.88 7.19 -1.29
CA TYR A 63 3.93 6.88 -0.22
C TYR A 63 2.81 5.91 -0.67
N PHE A 64 2.41 5.98 -1.94
CA PHE A 64 1.38 5.12 -2.53
C PHE A 64 1.91 3.69 -2.64
N ILE A 65 3.14 3.55 -3.17
CA ILE A 65 3.84 2.26 -3.27
C ILE A 65 3.87 1.56 -1.92
N LEU A 66 4.21 2.28 -0.84
CA LEU A 66 4.24 1.72 0.51
C LEU A 66 2.84 1.38 1.04
N SER A 67 1.89 2.31 0.90
CA SER A 67 0.53 2.14 1.46
C SER A 67 -0.23 0.97 0.83
N VAL A 68 0.03 0.72 -0.45
CA VAL A 68 -0.61 -0.33 -1.25
C VAL A 68 0.21 -1.61 -1.22
N GLY A 69 1.48 -1.56 -1.63
CA GLY A 69 2.29 -2.75 -1.85
C GLY A 69 2.83 -3.39 -0.58
N VAL A 70 2.87 -2.68 0.55
CA VAL A 70 3.40 -3.22 1.82
C VAL A 70 2.29 -3.31 2.86
N SER A 71 1.80 -2.15 3.33
CA SER A 71 0.68 -2.03 4.24
C SER A 71 0.23 -0.57 4.35
N LYS A 72 -1.04 -0.34 4.71
CA LYS A 72 -1.63 1.01 4.90
C LYS A 72 -0.80 1.97 5.78
N GLY A 73 0.04 1.45 6.68
CA GLY A 73 0.86 2.26 7.59
C GLY A 73 2.36 2.29 7.25
N ALA A 74 2.80 1.60 6.20
CA ALA A 74 4.21 1.32 5.94
C ALA A 74 5.07 2.58 5.70
N TYR A 75 4.46 3.71 5.36
CA TYR A 75 5.14 5.01 5.23
C TYR A 75 5.60 5.62 6.58
N LYS A 76 5.20 5.05 7.72
CA LYS A 76 5.63 5.50 9.05
C LYS A 76 6.97 4.89 9.41
N MET A 77 7.85 5.69 10.03
CA MET A 77 9.15 5.21 10.50
C MET A 77 9.02 4.03 11.48
N SER A 78 8.02 4.08 12.36
CA SER A 78 7.72 2.98 13.31
C SER A 78 7.38 1.65 12.64
N GLU A 79 6.84 1.66 11.42
CA GLU A 79 6.57 0.43 10.65
C GLU A 79 7.82 -0.05 9.91
N PHE A 80 8.63 0.87 9.39
CA PHE A 80 9.92 0.56 8.79
C PHE A 80 10.88 -0.09 9.80
N GLU A 81 10.97 0.45 11.02
CA GLU A 81 11.83 -0.07 12.10
C GLU A 81 11.47 -1.51 12.52
N LYS A 82 10.20 -1.92 12.36
CA LYS A 82 9.76 -3.31 12.59
C LYS A 82 10.22 -4.28 11.49
N GLY A 83 10.62 -3.75 10.34
CA GLY A 83 11.01 -4.50 9.16
C GLY A 83 9.81 -4.93 8.31
N TYR A 84 9.90 -4.65 7.01
CA TYR A 84 8.94 -5.13 6.02
C TYR A 84 9.08 -6.63 5.76
N LYS A 85 7.93 -7.28 5.53
CA LYS A 85 7.84 -8.73 5.36
C LYS A 85 7.50 -9.16 3.93
N ARG A 86 6.88 -8.27 3.15
CA ARG A 86 6.44 -8.52 1.78
C ARG A 86 6.28 -7.20 1.03
N PHE A 87 6.38 -7.26 -0.29
CA PHE A 87 5.99 -6.20 -1.21
C PHE A 87 5.21 -6.81 -2.37
N ASN A 88 4.09 -6.20 -2.75
CA ASN A 88 3.22 -6.65 -3.83
C ASN A 88 3.20 -5.61 -4.96
N ALA A 89 4.10 -5.77 -5.93
CA ALA A 89 4.23 -4.87 -7.06
C ALA A 89 2.96 -4.88 -7.96
N GLU A 90 2.41 -6.06 -8.21
CA GLU A 90 1.22 -6.24 -9.06
C GLU A 90 0.01 -5.48 -8.51
N GLU A 91 -0.19 -5.53 -7.18
CA GLU A 91 -1.24 -4.78 -6.52
C GLU A 91 -1.02 -3.27 -6.61
N VAL A 92 0.23 -2.79 -6.48
CA VAL A 92 0.54 -1.36 -6.67
C VAL A 92 0.19 -0.91 -8.08
N GLU A 93 0.61 -1.66 -9.10
CA GLU A 93 0.32 -1.33 -10.51
C GLU A 93 -1.18 -1.33 -10.79
N MET A 94 -1.88 -2.37 -10.33
CA MET A 94 -3.32 -2.50 -10.59
C MET A 94 -4.12 -1.40 -9.89
N VAL A 95 -3.84 -1.13 -8.61
CA VAL A 95 -4.53 -0.06 -7.87
C VAL A 95 -4.17 1.32 -8.45
N ALA A 96 -2.94 1.54 -8.90
CA ALA A 96 -2.56 2.77 -9.58
C ALA A 96 -3.34 2.95 -10.89
N LYS A 97 -3.43 1.90 -11.70
CA LYS A 97 -4.17 1.87 -12.98
C LYS A 97 -5.68 2.11 -12.77
N MET A 98 -6.30 1.35 -11.86
CA MET A 98 -7.72 1.51 -11.51
C MET A 98 -8.00 2.91 -10.94
N GLY A 99 -7.12 3.42 -10.08
CA GLY A 99 -7.32 4.75 -9.51
C GLY A 99 -7.10 5.90 -10.49
N ARG A 100 -6.29 5.71 -11.54
CA ARG A 100 -6.22 6.64 -12.67
C ARG A 100 -7.53 6.65 -13.46
N ALA A 101 -8.04 5.49 -13.83
CA ALA A 101 -9.33 5.38 -14.50
C ALA A 101 -10.48 6.00 -13.67
N TYR A 102 -10.43 5.81 -12.34
CA TYR A 102 -11.35 6.46 -11.42
C TYR A 102 -11.24 7.99 -11.46
N TYR A 103 -10.03 8.54 -11.48
CA TYR A 103 -9.83 9.99 -11.56
C TYR A 103 -10.27 10.55 -12.91
N ASP A 104 -10.01 9.84 -13.99
CA ASP A 104 -10.42 10.23 -15.34
C ASP A 104 -11.95 10.24 -15.47
N TYR A 105 -12.62 9.23 -14.92
CA TYR A 105 -14.09 9.19 -14.84
C TYR A 105 -14.69 10.38 -14.06
N ASN A 106 -13.93 10.96 -13.14
CA ASN A 106 -14.33 12.11 -12.33
C ASN A 106 -13.77 13.46 -12.85
N GLU A 107 -13.23 13.48 -14.08
CA GLU A 107 -12.63 14.66 -14.70
C GLU A 107 -11.46 15.28 -13.89
N GLN A 108 -10.75 14.45 -13.11
CA GLN A 108 -9.63 14.83 -12.24
C GLN A 108 -8.25 14.46 -12.82
N TYR A 109 -8.14 14.32 -14.15
CA TYR A 109 -6.98 13.81 -14.89
C TYR A 109 -5.60 14.42 -14.51
N LYS A 110 -5.53 15.68 -14.05
CA LYS A 110 -4.27 16.32 -13.61
C LYS A 110 -3.95 16.17 -12.12
N ASN A 111 -4.91 15.71 -11.32
CA ASN A 111 -4.78 15.72 -9.88
C ASN A 111 -4.08 14.46 -9.36
N LYS A 112 -3.39 14.62 -8.24
CA LYS A 112 -2.86 13.49 -7.48
C LYS A 112 -4.02 12.76 -6.80
N MET A 113 -3.90 11.44 -6.72
CA MET A 113 -4.88 10.63 -6.05
C MET A 113 -4.94 10.95 -4.55
N SER A 114 -6.13 11.21 -4.04
CA SER A 114 -6.36 11.48 -2.61
C SER A 114 -6.31 10.17 -1.82
N ASP A 115 -5.94 10.24 -0.54
CA ASP A 115 -5.94 9.07 0.34
C ASP A 115 -7.31 8.36 0.40
N VAL A 116 -8.41 9.12 0.26
CA VAL A 116 -9.76 8.56 0.21
C VAL A 116 -9.95 7.70 -1.03
N ALA A 117 -9.54 8.19 -2.20
CA ALA A 117 -9.63 7.44 -3.45
C ALA A 117 -8.69 6.23 -3.44
N ILE A 118 -7.44 6.38 -2.95
CA ILE A 118 -6.52 5.25 -2.80
C ILE A 118 -7.16 4.15 -1.97
N ARG A 119 -7.71 4.48 -0.80
CA ARG A 119 -8.41 3.50 0.06
C ARG A 119 -9.62 2.86 -0.61
N LEU A 120 -10.38 3.64 -1.37
CA LEU A 120 -11.54 3.15 -2.10
C LEU A 120 -11.12 2.08 -3.13
N ILE A 121 -10.10 2.38 -3.94
CA ILE A 121 -9.61 1.48 -4.98
C ILE A 121 -8.91 0.26 -4.40
N MET A 122 -8.09 0.43 -3.35
CA MET A 122 -7.54 -0.71 -2.62
C MET A 122 -8.65 -1.63 -2.10
N ARG A 123 -9.70 -1.06 -1.49
CA ARG A 123 -10.81 -1.87 -0.98
C ARG A 123 -11.58 -2.55 -2.10
N TYR A 124 -11.75 -1.91 -3.26
CA TYR A 124 -12.33 -2.55 -4.44
C TYR A 124 -11.46 -3.74 -4.88
N TYR A 125 -10.15 -3.52 -5.02
CA TYR A 125 -9.19 -4.56 -5.38
C TYR A 125 -9.27 -5.76 -4.42
N GLU A 126 -9.24 -5.50 -3.10
CA GLU A 126 -9.27 -6.54 -2.06
C GLU A 126 -10.61 -7.29 -1.93
N ARG A 127 -11.74 -6.63 -2.21
CA ARG A 127 -13.07 -7.14 -1.83
C ARG A 127 -14.00 -7.44 -3.00
N VAL A 128 -13.72 -6.91 -4.18
CA VAL A 128 -14.59 -7.01 -5.36
C VAL A 128 -13.89 -7.71 -6.50
N SER A 129 -12.78 -7.15 -6.99
CA SER A 129 -12.04 -7.75 -8.09
C SER A 129 -10.64 -7.15 -8.31
N HIS A 130 -9.72 -8.01 -8.76
CA HIS A 130 -8.42 -7.62 -9.29
C HIS A 130 -8.44 -7.34 -10.81
N ASP A 131 -9.57 -7.59 -11.47
CA ASP A 131 -9.71 -7.45 -12.93
C ASP A 131 -10.00 -5.99 -13.33
N TYR A 132 -9.18 -5.45 -14.23
CA TYR A 132 -9.30 -4.06 -14.67
C TYR A 132 -10.57 -3.83 -15.50
N ASP A 133 -10.96 -4.75 -16.37
CA ASP A 133 -12.11 -4.56 -17.26
C ASP A 133 -13.42 -4.58 -16.46
N LYS A 134 -13.52 -5.47 -15.47
CA LYS A 134 -14.60 -5.47 -14.50
C LYS A 134 -14.66 -4.17 -13.72
N PHE A 135 -13.52 -3.63 -13.29
CA PHE A 135 -13.49 -2.32 -12.62
C PHE A 135 -14.06 -1.21 -13.51
N ILE A 136 -13.68 -1.16 -14.80
CA ILE A 136 -14.22 -0.18 -15.74
C ILE A 136 -15.73 -0.36 -15.95
N LEU A 137 -16.22 -1.59 -16.05
CA LEU A 137 -17.64 -1.88 -16.16
C LEU A 137 -18.41 -1.39 -14.93
N ASP A 138 -17.93 -1.70 -13.72
CA ASP A 138 -18.55 -1.27 -12.47
C ASP A 138 -18.52 0.26 -12.32
N LEU A 139 -17.41 0.89 -12.70
CA LEU A 139 -17.27 2.35 -12.70
C LEU A 139 -18.27 3.02 -13.64
N ASN A 140 -18.44 2.51 -14.86
CA ASN A 140 -19.39 3.05 -15.84
C ASN A 140 -20.86 2.86 -15.43
N HIS A 141 -21.17 1.80 -14.69
CA HIS A 141 -22.50 1.62 -14.11
C HIS A 141 -22.77 2.52 -12.90
N SER A 142 -21.73 3.18 -12.36
CA SER A 142 -21.82 4.00 -11.17
C SER A 142 -22.39 5.39 -11.44
N LYS A 143 -23.71 5.53 -11.49
CA LYS A 143 -24.44 6.78 -11.85
C LYS A 143 -24.11 8.02 -10.99
N VAL A 144 -23.45 7.87 -9.83
CA VAL A 144 -23.31 8.92 -8.81
C VAL A 144 -21.87 9.42 -8.64
N LEU A 145 -20.85 8.60 -8.97
CA LEU A 145 -19.46 8.92 -8.64
C LEU A 145 -18.94 10.13 -9.43
N GLY A 146 -19.20 10.18 -10.75
CA GLY A 146 -18.61 11.14 -11.69
C GLY A 146 -18.93 12.62 -11.44
N LYS A 147 -19.79 12.96 -10.46
CA LYS A 147 -20.19 14.34 -10.16
C LYS A 147 -19.68 14.88 -8.83
N ASN A 148 -19.14 14.06 -7.93
CA ASN A 148 -19.06 14.42 -6.50
C ASN A 148 -17.78 13.97 -5.77
N LEU A 149 -16.73 13.56 -6.47
CA LEU A 149 -15.48 13.17 -5.82
C LEU A 149 -14.95 14.29 -4.90
N GLY A 150 -14.97 14.07 -3.58
CA GLY A 150 -14.47 15.03 -2.59
C GLY A 150 -15.44 16.14 -2.21
N SER A 151 -16.72 16.07 -2.60
CA SER A 151 -17.73 16.97 -2.05
C SER A 151 -17.91 16.68 -0.55
N ARG A 152 -17.95 17.73 0.29
CA ARG A 152 -18.09 17.60 1.75
C ARG A 152 -19.34 16.81 2.18
N GLY A 153 -20.32 16.66 1.28
CA GLY A 153 -21.55 15.93 1.52
C GLY A 153 -21.51 14.43 1.20
N MET A 154 -20.45 13.92 0.56
CA MET A 154 -20.37 12.51 0.16
C MET A 154 -19.61 11.68 1.20
N LYS A 155 -20.32 10.73 1.83
CA LYS A 155 -19.73 9.83 2.82
C LYS A 155 -18.93 8.72 2.14
N TYR A 156 -17.91 8.20 2.82
CA TYR A 156 -17.07 7.12 2.28
C TYR A 156 -17.86 5.84 2.00
N GLU A 157 -18.87 5.57 2.82
CA GLU A 157 -19.78 4.42 2.67
C GLU A 157 -20.59 4.51 1.37
N ASP A 158 -20.98 5.72 0.97
CA ASP A 158 -21.71 5.95 -0.27
C ASP A 158 -20.80 5.74 -1.49
N LEU A 159 -19.53 6.15 -1.39
CA LEU A 159 -18.50 5.81 -2.40
C LEU A 159 -18.35 4.30 -2.57
N CYS A 160 -18.30 3.57 -1.44
CA CYS A 160 -18.16 2.12 -1.46
C CYS A 160 -19.37 1.43 -2.09
N LYS A 161 -20.60 1.81 -1.69
CA LYS A 161 -21.84 1.26 -2.27
C LYS A 161 -21.90 1.48 -3.78
N ASN A 162 -21.49 2.65 -4.25
CA ASN A 162 -21.51 3.01 -5.66
C ASN A 162 -20.55 2.19 -6.54
N LEU A 163 -19.54 1.54 -5.96
CA LEU A 163 -18.65 0.58 -6.63
C LEU A 163 -18.92 -0.86 -6.22
N ASN A 164 -20.11 -1.16 -5.67
CA ASN A 164 -20.50 -2.48 -5.18
C ASN A 164 -19.53 -3.07 -4.13
N ILE A 165 -18.80 -2.22 -3.42
CA ILE A 165 -17.85 -2.64 -2.39
C ILE A 165 -18.64 -3.02 -1.13
N PRO A 166 -18.50 -4.24 -0.60
CA PRO A 166 -19.15 -4.64 0.65
C PRO A 166 -18.69 -3.76 1.82
N VAL A 167 -19.64 -3.15 2.53
CA VAL A 167 -19.35 -2.19 3.64
C VAL A 167 -19.39 -2.85 5.03
N LYS A 168 -19.71 -4.15 5.14
CA LYS A 168 -20.05 -4.82 6.42
C LYS A 168 -19.20 -4.34 7.61
N GLU A 169 -19.93 -3.96 8.66
CA GLU A 169 -19.45 -3.49 9.96
C GLU A 169 -18.42 -4.46 10.56
N GLU A 170 -17.23 -3.95 10.88
CA GLU A 170 -16.38 -4.61 11.86
C GLU A 170 -17.11 -4.55 13.21
N LYS A 171 -17.88 -5.59 13.53
CA LYS A 171 -18.09 -5.91 14.94
C LYS A 171 -16.71 -6.16 15.52
N ASN A 172 -16.24 -5.21 16.33
CA ASN A 172 -15.31 -5.51 17.40
C ASN A 172 -15.97 -6.57 18.28
N GLU A 173 -15.82 -7.84 17.92
CA GLU A 173 -15.77 -8.87 18.94
C GLU A 173 -14.43 -8.66 19.66
N LEU A 174 -14.47 -7.70 20.59
CA LEU A 174 -13.72 -7.81 21.82
C LEU A 174 -13.91 -9.25 22.28
N VAL A 175 -12.89 -10.06 22.09
CA VAL A 175 -12.74 -11.30 22.81
C VAL A 175 -12.65 -10.88 24.28
N ASN A 176 -13.81 -10.81 24.92
CA ASN A 176 -13.94 -10.91 26.37
C ASN A 176 -13.36 -12.27 26.72
N VAL A 177 -12.05 -12.32 27.00
CA VAL A 177 -11.50 -13.36 27.85
C VAL A 177 -11.95 -12.99 29.26
N ALA A 178 -13.17 -13.39 29.58
CA ALA A 178 -13.67 -13.38 30.93
C ALA A 178 -13.17 -14.65 31.64
N ALA A 179 -12.50 -14.39 32.77
CA ALA A 179 -12.20 -15.28 33.90
C ALA A 179 -11.26 -16.48 33.66
#